data_AF-A0A9D7T1W3-F1
#
_entry.id   AF-A0A9D7T1W3-F1
#
_cell.length_a   1.000
_cell.length_b   1.000
_cell.length_c   1.000
_cell.angle_alpha   90.00
_cell.angle_beta   90.00
_cell.angle_gamma   90.00
#
_symmetry.space_group_name_H-M   'P 1'
#
loop_
_entity.id
_entity.type
_entity.pdbx_description
1 polymer ?
#
loop_
_entity_poly.entity_id
_entity_poly.type
_entity_poly.pdbx_seq_one_letter_code
_entity_poly.pdbx_strand_id
1 'polypeptide(L)' 'MEWVFYGIAFLVSVLVTGSAVYALYWSSKKGQLRDLEQGALSIFDDKEPVGQPTDFFPGKRPSKPAR' A
#
# COMPACT_ATOMS: atom_id res chain seq x y z
N MET A 1 0.74 38.90 -8.70
CA MET A 1 0.39 38.12 -7.50
C MET A 1 0.17 36.64 -7.83
N GLU A 2 -0.57 36.30 -8.89
CA GLU A 2 -0.79 34.91 -9.34
C GLU A 2 0.48 34.06 -9.54
N TRP A 3 1.53 34.61 -10.17
CA TRP A 3 2.78 33.89 -10.40
C TRP A 3 3.51 33.46 -9.11
N VAL A 4 3.38 34.25 -8.04
CA VAL A 4 3.94 33.89 -6.72
C VAL A 4 3.17 32.73 -6.13
N PHE A 5 1.83 32.74 -6.25
CA PHE A 5 0.99 31.63 -5.84
C PHE A 5 1.36 30.33 -6.58
N TYR A 6 1.48 30.37 -7.92
CA TYR A 6 1.89 29.21 -8.70
C TYR A 6 3.30 28.72 -8.36
N GLY A 7 4.23 29.64 -8.10
CA GLY A 7 5.59 29.30 -7.66
C GLY A 7 5.59 28.55 -6.32
N ILE A 8 4.81 29.04 -5.34
CA ILE A 8 4.67 28.40 -4.04
C ILE A 8 3.97 27.03 -4.18
N ALA A 9 2.87 26.98 -4.92
CA ALA A 9 2.13 25.73 -5.15
C ALA A 9 3.02 24.67 -5.80
N PHE A 10 3.79 25.05 -6.83
CA PHE A 10 4.73 24.14 -7.49
C PHE A 10 5.82 23.63 -6.54
N LEU A 11 6.42 24.52 -5.73
CA LEU A 11 7.43 24.12 -4.74
C LEU A 11 6.86 23.15 -3.71
N VAL A 12 5.66 23.42 -3.19
CA VAL A 12 4.97 22.51 -2.27
C VAL A 12 4.69 21.17 -2.94
N SER A 13 4.19 21.16 -4.18
CA SER A 13 3.93 19.93 -4.93
C SER A 13 5.19 19.10 -5.12
N VAL A 14 6.31 19.72 -5.48
CA VAL A 14 7.60 19.03 -5.66
C VAL A 14 8.08 18.45 -4.33
N LEU A 15 8.02 19.21 -3.24
CA LEU A 15 8.45 18.74 -1.92
C LEU A 15 7.60 17.57 -1.42
N VAL A 16 6.27 17.68 -1.51
CA VAL A 16 5.34 16.61 -1.11
C VAL A 16 5.58 15.37 -1.94
N THR A 17 5.62 15.50 -3.27
CA THR A 17 5.82 14.36 -4.18
C THR A 17 7.18 13.70 -3.96
N GLY A 18 8.24 14.51 -3.88
CA GLY A 18 9.60 14.03 -3.62
C GLY A 18 9.71 13.31 -2.28
N SER A 19 9.09 13.84 -1.23
CA SER A 19 9.06 13.20 0.09
C SER A 19 8.30 11.87 0.08
N ALA A 20 7.18 11.79 -0.65
CA ALA A 20 6.40 10.56 -0.76
C ALA A 20 7.19 9.45 -1.48
N VAL A 21 7.84 9.79 -2.61
CA VAL A 21 8.70 8.84 -3.34
C VAL A 21 9.87 8.38 -2.47
N TYR A 22 10.52 9.31 -1.77
CA TYR A 22 11.61 8.98 -0.87
C TYR A 22 11.16 8.06 0.28
N ALA A 23 10.02 8.37 0.91
CA ALA A 23 9.44 7.55 1.98
C ALA A 23 9.09 6.15 1.47
N LEU A 24 8.49 6.04 0.29
CA LEU A 24 8.18 4.76 -0.33
C LEU A 24 9.45 3.92 -0.59
N TYR A 25 10.48 4.53 -1.17
CA TYR A 25 11.77 3.89 -1.41
C TYR A 25 12.42 3.43 -0.09
N TRP A 26 12.42 4.28 0.93
CA TRP A 26 12.96 3.96 2.24
C TRP A 26 12.20 2.80 2.89
N SER A 27 10.87 2.83 2.87
CA SER A 27 10.00 1.78 3.40
C SER A 27 10.23 0.44 2.70
N SER A 28 10.37 0.45 1.37
CA SER A 28 10.75 -0.74 0.61
C SER A 28 12.11 -1.27 1.04
N LYS A 29 13.14 -0.41 1.08
CA LYS A 29 14.51 -0.81 1.46
C LYS A 29 14.63 -1.32 2.89
N LYS A 30 13.85 -0.76 3.82
CA LYS A 30 13.80 -1.19 5.23
C LYS A 30 12.89 -2.38 5.48
N GLY A 31 12.22 -2.87 4.44
CA GLY A 31 11.40 -4.07 4.53
C GLY A 31 10.01 -3.84 5.13
N GLN A 32 9.58 -2.58 5.31
CA GLN A 32 8.23 -2.25 5.80
C GLN A 32 7.13 -2.76 4.85
N LEU A 33 7.48 -3.05 3.60
CA LEU A 33 6.57 -3.57 2.57
C LEU A 33 6.79 -5.07 2.26
N ARG A 34 7.56 -5.81 3.08
CA ARG A 34 7.87 -7.23 2.81
C ARG A 34 6.72 -8.16 3.13
N ASP A 35 6.11 -8.00 4.30
CA ASP A 35 5.14 -8.94 4.85
C ASP A 35 3.72 -8.34 4.90
N LEU A 36 3.28 -7.79 3.76
CA LEU A 36 1.95 -7.16 3.64
C LEU A 36 0.81 -8.13 3.97
N GLU A 37 0.97 -9.41 3.66
CA GLU A 37 0.01 -10.46 3.98
C GLU A 37 -0.10 -10.66 5.50
N GLN A 38 1.01 -10.76 6.23
CA GLN A 38 0.98 -10.83 7.69
C GLN A 38 0.38 -9.57 8.31
N GLY A 39 0.69 -8.39 7.76
CA GLY A 39 0.05 -7.14 8.18
C GLY A 39 -1.47 -7.17 8.00
N ALA A 40 -1.96 -7.70 6.86
CA ALA A 40 -3.39 -7.86 6.62
C ALA A 40 -4.04 -8.88 7.58
N LEU A 41 -3.30 -9.91 7.98
CA LEU A 41 -3.76 -10.92 8.92
C LEU A 41 -3.75 -10.43 10.39
N SER A 42 -3.03 -9.35 10.71
CA SER A 42 -2.87 -8.86 12.09
C SER A 42 -4.15 -8.37 12.77
N ILE A 43 -5.22 -8.14 12.00
CA ILE A 43 -6.53 -7.75 12.53
C ILE A 43 -7.29 -8.94 13.14
N PHE A 44 -6.96 -10.16 12.72
CA PHE A 44 -7.62 -11.37 13.20
C PHE A 44 -6.88 -11.86 14.44
N ASP A 45 -7.64 -12.19 15.48
CA ASP A 45 -7.11 -12.84 16.67
C ASP A 45 -7.22 -14.37 16.56
N ASP A 46 -6.71 -15.09 17.57
CA ASP A 46 -6.73 -16.55 17.60
C ASP A 46 -8.14 -17.18 17.61
N LYS A 47 -9.19 -16.37 17.80
CA LYS A 47 -10.59 -16.81 17.88
C LYS A 47 -11.35 -16.50 16.59
N GLU A 48 -10.87 -15.59 15.76
CA GLU A 48 -11.50 -15.17 14.52
C GLU A 48 -10.95 -15.92 13.29
N PRO A 49 -11.80 -16.60 12.49
CA PRO A 49 -11.34 -17.26 11.28
C PRO A 49 -11.09 -16.26 10.15
N VAL A 50 -9.95 -16.41 9.47
CA VAL A 50 -9.65 -15.65 8.25
C VAL A 50 -10.57 -16.11 7.11
N GLY A 51 -11.29 -15.16 6.51
CA GLY A 51 -12.21 -15.43 5.39
C GLY A 51 -11.48 -15.87 4.11
N GLN A 52 -12.16 -16.66 3.27
CA GLN A 52 -11.63 -17.08 1.97
C GLN A 52 -12.16 -16.20 0.84
N PRO A 53 -11.32 -15.74 -0.11
CA PRO A 53 -11.79 -15.08 -1.32
C PRO A 53 -12.78 -15.98 -2.06
N THR A 54 -13.93 -15.45 -2.46
CA THR A 54 -14.98 -16.18 -3.19
C THR A 54 -15.18 -15.67 -4.62
N ASP A 55 -14.62 -14.50 -4.94
CA ASP A 55 -14.67 -13.89 -6.26
C ASP A 55 -13.43 -14.25 -7.08
N PHE A 56 -13.64 -14.66 -8.33
CA PHE A 56 -12.59 -15.03 -9.26
C PHE A 56 -13.00 -14.68 -10.68
N PHE A 57 -12.02 -14.27 -11.49
CA PHE A 57 -12.25 -14.00 -12.91
C PHE A 57 -12.76 -15.26 -13.62
N PRO A 58 -13.76 -15.16 -14.52
CA PRO A 58 -14.29 -16.31 -15.25
C PRO A 58 -13.18 -17.12 -15.93
N GLY A 59 -13.21 -18.44 -15.77
CA GLY A 59 -12.21 -19.36 -16.34
C GLY A 59 -10.94 -19.54 -15.50
N LYS A 60 -10.76 -18.81 -14.40
CA LYS A 60 -9.68 -19.08 -13.43
C LYS A 60 -10.18 -19.97 -12.30
N ARG A 61 -9.38 -20.97 -11.93
CA ARG A 61 -9.66 -21.79 -10.73
C ARG A 61 -9.32 -20.97 -9.48
N PRO A 62 -10.12 -21.08 -8.41
CA PRO A 62 -9.76 -20.56 -7.11
C PRO A 62 -8.36 -21.05 -6.73
N SER A 63 -7.46 -20.14 -6.35
CA SER A 63 -6.22 -20.53 -5.71
C SER A 63 -6.57 -21.21 -4.40
N LYS A 64 -6.14 -22.46 -4.21
CA LYS A 64 -6.34 -23.18 -2.95
C LYS A 64 -5.39 -22.56 -1.94
N PRO A 65 -5.86 -21.96 -0.83
CA PRO A 65 -4.93 -21.36 0.13
C PRO A 65 -4.02 -22.43 0.71
N ALA A 66 -2.74 -22.08 0.88
CA ALA A 66 -1.78 -22.93 1.57
C ALA A 66 -2.28 -23.16 3.00
N ARG A 67 -2.40 -24.42 3.39
CA ARG A 67 -2.78 -24.84 4.75
C ARG A 67 -1.65 -24.60 5.73
#